data_AF-A0A9E0VR50-F1
#
_entry.id   AF-A0A9E0VR50-F1
#
_cell.length_a   1.000
_cell.length_b   1.000
_cell.length_c   1.000
_cell.angle_alpha   90.00
_cell.angle_beta   90.00
_cell.angle_gamma   90.00
#
_symmetry.space_group_name_H-M   'P 1'
#
loop_
_entity.id
_entity.type
_entity.pdbx_description
1 polymer ?
#
loop_
_entity_poly.entity_id
_entity_poly.type
_entity_poly.pdbx_seq_one_letter_code
_entity_poly.pdbx_strand_id
1 'polypeptide(L)'
;MNFVLTLFFTFIFVVLIFLVFIRVGTPVYRLDKQNLVTLLTLVVEGRATENDWQVFLGMPIRHNEQLEEVRRRCDELSEHEYIGGTGYLLTDNGIKEVSKLLADLIGEKE
;
A
#
# COMPACT_ATOMS: atom_id res chain seq x y z
N MET A 1 -30.49 25.06 -37.48
CA MET A 1 -29.41 25.79 -36.80
C MET A 1 -29.23 25.34 -35.35
N ASN A 2 -30.31 25.28 -34.54
CA ASN A 2 -30.23 24.85 -33.13
C ASN A 2 -29.72 23.42 -32.91
N PHE A 3 -30.15 22.45 -33.73
CA PHE A 3 -29.73 21.04 -33.58
C PHE A 3 -28.21 20.85 -33.72
N VAL A 4 -27.61 21.50 -34.71
CA VAL A 4 -26.16 21.44 -34.95
C VAL A 4 -25.40 22.10 -33.81
N LEU A 5 -25.93 23.20 -33.27
CA LEU A 5 -25.35 23.90 -32.13
C LEU A 5 -25.39 23.02 -30.87
N THR A 6 -26.52 22.40 -30.57
CA THR A 6 -26.67 21.50 -29.41
C THR A 6 -25.79 20.26 -29.54
N LEU A 7 -25.65 19.70 -30.75
CA LEU A 7 -24.77 18.56 -31.01
C LEU A 7 -23.29 18.93 -30.79
N PHE A 8 -22.88 20.12 -31.22
CA PHE A 8 -21.52 20.60 -31.03
C PHE A 8 -21.19 20.82 -29.55
N PHE A 9 -22.08 21.46 -28.79
CA PHE A 9 -21.88 21.68 -27.36
C PHE A 9 -21.87 20.37 -26.56
N THR A 10 -22.74 19.42 -26.89
CA THR A 10 -22.74 18.10 -26.23
C THR A 10 -21.45 17.33 -26.53
N PHE A 11 -20.95 17.39 -27.77
CA PHE A 11 -19.68 16.79 -28.13
C PHE A 11 -18.51 17.40 -27.34
N ILE A 12 -18.43 18.74 -27.25
CA ILE A 12 -17.40 19.42 -26.45
C ILE A 12 -17.49 19.00 -24.99
N PHE A 13 -18.70 18.97 -24.42
CA PHE A 13 -18.90 18.62 -23.03
C PHE A 13 -18.42 17.19 -22.73
N VAL A 14 -18.73 16.23 -23.61
CA VAL A 14 -18.26 14.85 -23.49
C VAL A 14 -16.73 14.78 -23.59
N VAL A 15 -16.11 15.47 -24.55
CA VAL A 15 -14.65 15.53 -24.69
C VAL A 15 -13.98 16.12 -23.45
N LEU A 16 -14.54 17.19 -22.87
CA LEU A 16 -14.02 17.79 -21.64
C LEU A 16 -14.09 16.80 -20.47
N ILE A 17 -15.19 16.06 -20.31
CA ILE A 17 -15.31 15.03 -19.29
C ILE A 17 -14.23 13.95 -19.47
N PHE A 18 -14.01 13.46 -20.69
CA PHE A 18 -12.96 12.48 -20.96
C PHE A 18 -11.57 13.02 -20.65
N LEU A 19 -11.27 14.28 -21.00
CA LEU A 19 -9.99 14.91 -20.67
C LEU A 19 -9.77 15.01 -19.15
N VAL A 20 -10.81 15.33 -18.38
CA VAL A 20 -10.75 15.33 -16.92
C VAL A 20 -10.43 13.93 -16.40
N PHE A 21 -11.12 12.89 -16.87
CA PHE A 21 -10.84 11.51 -16.46
C PHE A 21 -9.42 11.06 -16.79
N ILE A 22 -8.90 11.39 -17.98
CA ILE A 22 -7.51 11.10 -18.36
C ILE A 22 -6.54 11.82 -17.43
N ARG A 23 -6.84 13.07 -17.05
CA ARG A 23 -5.94 13.93 -16.28
C ARG A 23 -5.92 13.64 -14.79
N VAL A 24 -7.03 13.18 -14.23
CA VAL A 24 -7.15 12.76 -12.82
C VAL A 24 -6.35 11.49 -12.55
N GLY A 25 -6.14 10.65 -13.58
CA GLY A 25 -5.44 9.39 -13.44
C GLY A 25 -6.28 8.38 -12.64
N THR A 26 -6.01 7.09 -12.80
CA THR A 26 -6.59 6.08 -11.92
C THR A 26 -5.99 6.28 -10.51
N PRO A 27 -6.79 6.39 -9.44
CA PRO A 27 -6.26 6.34 -8.08
C PRO A 27 -5.68 4.94 -7.84
N VAL A 28 -4.42 4.75 -8.21
CA VAL A 28 -3.70 3.51 -7.94
C VAL A 28 -3.29 3.58 -6.48
N TYR A 29 -3.80 2.64 -5.67
CA TYR A 29 -3.29 2.45 -4.32
C TYR A 29 -1.80 2.12 -4.43
N ARG A 30 -0.96 3.09 -4.12
CA ARG A 30 0.49 2.97 -4.15
C ARG A 30 0.97 2.81 -2.72
N LEU A 31 1.56 1.65 -2.43
CA LEU A 31 2.28 1.46 -1.19
C LEU A 31 3.57 2.29 -1.26
N ASP A 32 3.51 3.48 -0.67
CA ASP A 32 4.67 4.34 -0.49
C ASP A 32 5.41 3.98 0.79
N LYS A 33 6.68 4.40 0.88
CA LYS A 33 7.55 4.14 2.04
C LYS A 33 6.88 4.52 3.36
N GLN A 34 6.16 5.64 3.40
CA GLN A 34 5.47 6.13 4.60
C GLN A 34 4.36 5.17 5.05
N ASN A 35 3.56 4.69 4.11
CA ASN A 35 2.49 3.73 4.40
C ASN A 35 3.07 2.41 4.94
N LEU A 36 4.20 1.95 4.36
CA LEU A 36 4.89 0.75 4.84
C LEU A 36 5.42 0.95 6.27
N VAL A 37 6.10 2.06 6.53
CA VAL A 37 6.58 2.40 7.88
C VAL A 37 5.44 2.41 8.87
N THR A 38 4.32 3.07 8.56
CA THR A 38 3.14 3.09 9.43
C THR A 38 2.60 1.67 9.68
N LEU A 39 2.47 0.84 8.65
CA LEU A 39 2.00 -0.53 8.82
C LEU A 39 2.91 -1.34 9.74
N LEU A 40 4.22 -1.33 9.49
CA LEU A 40 5.18 -2.09 10.30
C LEU A 40 5.23 -1.57 11.75
N THR A 41 5.11 -0.26 11.96
CA THR A 41 4.94 0.31 13.31
C THR A 41 3.70 -0.23 14.00
N LEU A 42 2.56 -0.28 13.30
CA LEU A 42 1.32 -0.85 13.86
C LEU A 42 1.47 -2.33 14.20
N VAL A 43 2.21 -3.10 13.39
CA VAL A 43 2.50 -4.52 13.68
C VAL A 43 3.34 -4.65 14.94
N VAL A 44 4.41 -3.86 15.07
CA VAL A 44 5.30 -3.87 16.25
C VAL A 44 4.56 -3.41 17.52
N GLU A 45 3.62 -2.46 17.40
CA GLU A 45 2.78 -2.01 18.51
C GLU A 45 1.63 -2.97 18.85
N GLY A 46 1.43 -4.05 18.09
CA GLY A 46 0.29 -4.96 18.27
C GLY A 46 -1.07 -4.31 17.97
N ARG A 47 -1.07 -3.30 17.11
CA ARG A 47 -2.26 -2.53 16.68
C ARG A 47 -2.67 -2.78 15.23
N ALA A 48 -1.83 -3.46 14.46
CA ALA A 48 -2.17 -3.84 13.08
C ALA A 48 -3.34 -4.82 13.08
N THR A 49 -4.24 -4.65 12.12
CA THR A 49 -5.29 -5.65 11.90
C THR A 49 -4.75 -6.80 11.07
N GLU A 50 -5.30 -7.99 11.30
CA GLU A 50 -5.01 -9.16 10.47
C GLU A 50 -5.20 -8.87 8.98
N ASN A 51 -6.29 -8.18 8.63
CA ASN A 51 -6.60 -7.86 7.26
C ASN A 51 -5.54 -6.95 6.62
N ASP A 52 -5.07 -5.92 7.34
CA ASP A 52 -4.03 -5.02 6.83
C ASP A 52 -2.72 -5.79 6.58
N TRP A 53 -2.38 -6.73 7.47
CA TRP A 53 -1.20 -7.58 7.33
C TRP A 53 -1.31 -8.50 6.11
N GLN A 54 -2.40 -9.26 5.98
CA GLN A 54 -2.59 -10.17 4.85
C GLN A 54 -2.68 -9.44 3.50
N VAL A 55 -3.33 -8.28 3.46
CA VAL A 55 -3.39 -7.45 2.24
C VAL A 55 -2.00 -6.96 1.84
N PHE A 56 -1.20 -6.51 2.80
CA PHE A 56 0.18 -6.11 2.55
C PHE A 56 1.04 -7.25 2.01
N LEU A 57 0.99 -8.43 2.64
CA LEU A 57 1.74 -9.59 2.19
C LEU A 57 1.32 -10.02 0.78
N GLY A 58 0.02 -9.99 0.47
CA GLY A 58 -0.51 -10.37 -0.84
C GLY A 58 -0.31 -9.35 -1.97
N MET A 59 0.20 -8.14 -1.68
CA MET A 59 0.30 -7.05 -2.67
C MET A 59 1.75 -6.77 -3.09
N PRO A 60 2.18 -7.18 -4.31
CA PRO A 60 3.54 -6.91 -4.78
C PRO A 60 3.77 -5.43 -5.10
N ILE A 61 4.89 -4.88 -4.64
CA ILE A 61 5.31 -3.48 -4.77
C ILE A 61 6.23 -3.30 -5.98
N ARG A 62 5.67 -3.39 -7.19
CA ARG A 62 6.45 -3.40 -8.44
C ARG A 62 7.21 -2.11 -8.76
N HIS A 63 6.79 -0.98 -8.18
CA HIS A 63 7.39 0.33 -8.46
C HIS A 63 8.63 0.64 -7.62
N ASN A 64 8.93 -0.16 -6.59
CA ASN A 64 10.07 0.07 -5.71
C ASN A 64 10.63 -1.26 -5.20
N GLU A 65 11.76 -1.69 -5.76
CA GLU A 65 12.43 -2.96 -5.42
C GLU A 65 12.85 -3.03 -3.94
N GLN A 66 13.24 -1.91 -3.32
CA GLN A 66 13.62 -1.91 -1.90
C GLN A 66 12.44 -2.21 -0.99
N LEU A 67 11.27 -1.64 -1.29
CA LEU A 67 10.06 -1.90 -0.51
C LEU A 67 9.52 -3.31 -0.75
N GLU A 68 9.62 -3.80 -2.00
CA GLU A 68 9.26 -5.19 -2.32
C GLU A 68 10.14 -6.18 -1.57
N GLU A 69 11.43 -5.89 -1.42
CA GLU A 69 12.32 -6.76 -0.64
C GLU A 69 11.93 -6.82 0.83
N VAL A 70 11.52 -5.68 1.43
CA VAL A 70 10.99 -5.69 2.79
C VAL A 70 9.68 -6.48 2.87
N ARG A 71 8.78 -6.34 1.90
CA ARG A 71 7.55 -7.15 1.83
C ARG A 71 7.88 -8.64 1.78
N ARG A 72 8.79 -9.06 0.91
CA ARG A 72 9.22 -10.46 0.78
C ARG A 72 9.77 -11.01 2.09
N ARG A 73 10.63 -10.26 2.78
CA ARG A 73 11.16 -10.66 4.09
C ARG A 73 10.06 -10.76 5.15
N CYS A 74 9.07 -9.88 5.12
CA CYS A 74 7.90 -9.95 6.00
C CYS A 74 7.03 -11.18 5.69
N ASP A 75 6.88 -11.53 4.42
CA ASP A 75 6.13 -12.69 3.92
C ASP A 75 6.78 -14.00 4.42
N GLU A 76 8.08 -14.15 4.19
CA GLU A 76 8.88 -15.28 4.69
C GLU A 76 8.81 -15.40 6.22
N LEU A 77 8.91 -14.28 6.94
CA LEU A 77 8.79 -14.25 8.39
C LEU A 77 7.39 -14.70 8.84
N SER A 78 6.35 -14.25 8.13
CA SER A 78 4.96 -14.59 8.44
C SER A 78 4.65 -16.06 8.24
N GLU A 79 5.39 -16.80 7.40
CA GLU A 79 5.19 -18.25 7.27
C GLU A 79 5.54 -19.03 8.54
N HIS A 80 6.37 -18.47 9.42
CA HIS A 80 6.90 -19.19 10.58
C HIS A 80 6.54 -18.53 11.92
N GLU A 81 6.38 -17.21 11.94
CA GLU A 81 6.16 -16.45 13.17
C GLU A 81 4.72 -15.97 13.34
N TYR A 82 3.83 -16.28 12.40
CA TYR A 82 2.44 -15.85 12.45
C TYR A 82 1.62 -16.63 13.49
N ILE A 83 1.01 -15.88 14.41
CA ILE A 83 0.13 -16.42 15.47
C ILE A 83 -1.32 -15.97 15.31
N GLY A 84 -1.57 -14.93 14.50
CA GLY A 84 -2.89 -14.38 14.23
C GLY A 84 -3.62 -13.79 15.44
N GLY A 85 -4.86 -13.33 15.20
CA GLY A 85 -5.77 -12.89 16.26
C GLY A 85 -5.89 -11.37 16.42
N THR A 86 -6.32 -10.93 17.60
CA THR A 86 -6.51 -9.50 17.93
C THR A 86 -5.36 -9.03 18.81
N GLY A 87 -4.42 -8.27 18.25
CA GLY A 87 -3.26 -7.75 18.98
C GLY A 87 -1.95 -7.98 18.21
N TYR A 88 -0.99 -8.64 18.84
CA TYR A 88 0.24 -9.06 18.16
C TYR A 88 -0.07 -10.18 17.17
N LEU A 89 0.20 -9.93 15.90
CA LEU A 89 -0.02 -10.89 14.81
C LEU A 89 1.12 -11.91 14.69
N LEU A 90 2.29 -11.57 15.24
CA LEU A 90 3.52 -12.35 15.18
C LEU A 90 3.99 -12.71 16.60
N THR A 91 4.83 -13.74 16.72
CA THR A 91 5.54 -14.04 17.96
C THR A 91 6.46 -12.87 18.39
N ASP A 92 6.95 -12.90 19.62
CA ASP A 92 7.96 -11.95 20.10
C ASP A 92 9.22 -11.90 19.23
N ASN A 93 9.61 -13.03 18.62
CA ASN A 93 10.74 -13.08 17.69
C ASN A 93 10.38 -12.43 16.36
N GLY A 94 9.20 -12.72 15.82
CA GLY A 94 8.68 -12.07 14.62
C GLY A 94 8.61 -10.54 14.77
N ILE A 95 8.09 -10.06 15.91
CA ILE A 95 8.03 -8.61 16.20
C ILE A 95 9.43 -7.98 16.23
N LYS A 96 10.44 -8.65 16.81
CA LYS A 96 11.82 -8.16 16.81
C LYS A 96 12.41 -8.07 15.40
N GLU A 97 12.17 -9.06 14.55
CA GLU A 97 12.64 -9.04 13.16
C GLU A 97 11.95 -7.95 12.33
N VAL A 98 10.63 -7.78 12.48
CA VAL A 98 9.90 -6.66 11.86
C VAL A 98 10.42 -5.31 12.36
N SER A 99 10.75 -5.20 13.65
CA SER A 99 11.34 -3.98 14.22
C SER A 99 12.69 -3.62 13.59
N LYS A 100 13.53 -4.61 13.26
CA LYS A 100 14.79 -4.38 12.54
C LYS A 100 14.53 -3.89 11.12
N LEU A 101 13.60 -4.53 10.41
CA LEU A 101 13.17 -4.10 9.07
C LEU A 101 12.65 -2.65 9.05
N LEU A 102 11.89 -2.29 10.08
CA LEU A 102 11.39 -0.93 10.28
C LEU A 102 12.53 0.07 10.51
N ALA A 103 13.52 -0.27 11.34
CA ALA A 103 14.68 0.60 11.60
C ALA A 103 15.51 0.81 10.33
N ASP A 104 15.79 -0.26 9.57
CA ASP A 104 16.47 -0.23 8.28
C ASP A 104 15.74 0.70 7.29
N LEU A 105 14.40 0.64 7.26
CA LEU A 105 13.57 1.49 6.41
C LEU A 105 13.63 2.96 6.84
N ILE A 106 13.59 3.26 8.13
CA ILE A 106 13.66 4.64 8.64
C ILE A 106 15.07 5.22 8.44
N GLY A 107 16.09 4.38 8.27
CA GLY A 107 17.49 4.80 8.15
C GLY A 107 18.14 5.01 9.51
N GLU A 108 17.51 4.52 10.59
CA GLU A 108 18.11 4.41 11.91
C GLU A 108 19.03 3.19 11.90
N LYS A 109 20.22 3.39 11.34
CA LYS A 109 21.30 2.41 11.42
C LYS A 109 21.93 2.53 12.81
N GLU A 110 21.76 1.50 13.64
CA GLU A 110 22.57 1.33 14.86
C GLU A 110 24.06 1.15 14.51
#